data_AF-A0A7M2WVT6-F1
#
_entry.id   AF-A0A7M2WVT6-F1
#
_cell.length_a   1.000
_cell.length_b   1.000
_cell.length_c   1.000
_cell.angle_alpha   90.00
_cell.angle_beta   90.00
_cell.angle_gamma   90.00
#
_symmetry.space_group_name_H-M   'P 1'
#
loop_
_entity.id
_entity.type
_entity.pdbx_description
1 polymer ?
#
loop_
_entity_poly.entity_id
_entity_poly.type
_entity_poly.pdbx_seq_one_letter_code
_entity_poly.pdbx_strand_id
1 'polypeptide(L)'
;MGFRILLCILALVASANLAPAAELRAIDTRHYRINTDLDRELATDISRRMDAMYDEYARRLAAFQPADDVPKLEAYLFAKQKDYLAFTGEKLHNTGGVYIPRRNLLAAFLEGQGRDGLRRTLQHEAFHQFAYNAISKELPVWLNEGMAQLFEEAIWTGEGFWLGHIAPRRVRQIQNDLTKGKLIPFEKMLPMSQDEWATNLGNDGDLGATQYNQAWAMVHFLTFVADDKGQPIHRARLINMLRLLHEGKDADAAFKEAFSPNIKGFQDRFVEFGRSLEPTPTATIIERQGVLGDLYSELIKRGMKFANITQFKRAAVAGGYRMHYTKGELSWETEKDLKVYFSDMAGRALSPEQLYFEARPGAPLPDIVCRCHDDYQLRTRFHKSGDRFEHEVAVEKPGTRVARELGRAE
;
A
#
# COMPACT_ATOMS: atom_id res chain seq x y z
N MET A 1 0.29 11.29 -12.56
CA MET A 1 0.53 11.39 -11.10
C MET A 1 1.68 10.44 -10.81
N GLY A 2 2.89 10.97 -10.60
CA GLY A 2 4.07 10.13 -10.38
C GLY A 2 4.13 9.74 -8.91
N PHE A 3 3.69 8.52 -8.57
CA PHE A 3 3.98 7.94 -7.26
C PHE A 3 5.49 7.71 -7.18
N ARG A 4 6.17 8.44 -6.30
CA ARG A 4 7.59 8.25 -5.98
C ARG A 4 7.77 6.82 -5.46
N ILE A 5 8.77 6.12 -5.99
CA ILE A 5 9.14 4.77 -5.52
C ILE A 5 9.52 4.90 -4.05
N LEU A 6 8.85 4.12 -3.19
CA LEU A 6 9.18 4.00 -1.77
C LEU A 6 10.52 3.27 -1.69
N LEU A 7 11.63 4.00 -1.47
CA LEU A 7 12.88 3.39 -1.03
C LEU A 7 12.78 3.20 0.49
N CYS A 8 12.84 1.97 0.97
CA CYS A 8 13.02 1.66 2.39
C CYS A 8 14.51 1.35 2.58
N ILE A 9 15.25 2.22 3.28
CA ILE A 9 16.65 1.98 3.65
C ILE A 9 16.71 1.82 5.16
N LEU A 10 16.99 0.59 5.61
CA LEU A 10 17.37 0.28 6.98
C LEU A 10 18.81 0.78 7.17
N ALA A 11 18.98 2.00 7.70
CA ALA A 11 20.29 2.63 7.82
C ALA A 11 20.89 2.54 9.25
N LEU A 12 22.15 2.11 9.33
CA LEU A 12 23.00 2.32 10.50
C LEU A 12 23.45 3.79 10.57
N VAL A 13 22.69 4.66 11.23
CA VAL A 13 23.06 6.09 11.39
C VAL A 13 23.86 6.32 12.68
N ALA A 14 24.95 7.09 12.57
CA ALA A 14 25.75 7.60 13.68
C ALA A 14 25.17 8.91 14.23
N SER A 15 25.28 9.10 15.55
CA SER A 15 24.67 10.18 16.33
C SER A 15 25.00 11.58 15.78
N ALA A 16 23.98 12.31 15.34
CA ALA A 16 24.06 13.74 15.06
C ALA A 16 23.04 14.48 15.93
N ASN A 17 23.48 15.59 16.52
CA ASN A 17 22.65 16.45 17.37
C ASN A 17 21.46 17.02 16.58
N LEU A 18 20.26 16.80 17.10
CA LEU A 18 19.00 17.21 16.50
C LEU A 18 18.81 18.74 16.62
N ALA A 19 18.47 19.39 15.51
CA ALA A 19 17.85 20.71 15.53
C ALA A 19 16.45 20.63 16.16
N PRO A 20 15.91 21.70 16.78
CA PRO A 20 14.60 21.63 17.42
C PRO A 20 13.53 21.44 16.34
N ALA A 21 12.94 20.24 16.31
CA ALA A 21 11.78 19.95 15.49
C ALA A 21 10.64 20.90 15.87
N ALA A 22 9.79 21.27 14.91
CA ALA A 22 8.52 21.91 15.19
C ALA A 22 7.81 21.18 16.35
N GLU A 23 7.14 21.88 17.27
CA GLU A 23 6.43 21.25 18.39
C GLU A 23 5.41 20.22 17.85
N LEU A 24 5.78 18.94 17.91
CA LEU A 24 4.93 17.85 17.48
C LEU A 24 3.91 17.57 18.58
N ARG A 25 2.64 17.43 18.20
CA ARG A 25 1.61 16.93 19.11
C ARG A 25 1.80 15.43 19.28
N ALA A 26 1.91 14.97 20.52
CA ALA A 26 1.85 13.55 20.85
C ALA A 26 0.40 13.06 20.96
N ILE A 27 0.12 11.90 20.35
CA ILE A 27 -1.15 11.18 20.44
C ILE A 27 -0.82 9.76 20.90
N ASP A 28 -1.30 9.39 22.08
CA ASP A 28 -1.16 8.05 22.63
C ASP A 28 -2.35 7.18 22.18
N THR A 29 -2.06 6.07 21.51
CA THR A 29 -3.05 5.06 21.09
C THR A 29 -2.84 3.76 21.88
N ARG A 30 -3.48 2.65 21.50
CA ARG A 30 -3.24 1.35 22.17
C ARG A 30 -1.79 0.89 21.98
N HIS A 31 -1.31 0.93 20.74
CA HIS A 31 -0.02 0.34 20.36
C HIS A 31 1.07 1.38 20.05
N TYR A 32 0.71 2.65 19.85
CA TYR A 32 1.63 3.68 19.38
C TYR A 32 1.63 4.95 20.24
N ARG A 33 2.78 5.61 20.25
CA ARG A 33 2.90 7.04 20.54
C ARG A 33 3.22 7.76 19.23
N ILE A 34 2.26 8.54 18.73
CA ILE A 34 2.36 9.24 17.45
C ILE A 34 2.68 10.71 17.71
N ASN A 35 3.84 11.17 17.26
CA ASN A 35 4.28 12.55 17.33
C ASN A 35 4.07 13.20 15.96
N THR A 36 3.19 14.21 15.85
CA THR A 36 2.78 14.74 14.55
C THR A 36 2.33 16.21 14.53
N ASP A 37 2.56 16.87 13.40
CA ASP A 37 2.01 18.18 13.02
C ASP A 37 0.93 18.08 11.92
N LEU A 38 0.48 16.87 11.58
CA LEU A 38 -0.62 16.66 10.64
C LEU A 38 -1.94 17.25 11.16
N ASP A 39 -2.81 17.56 10.20
CA ASP A 39 -4.17 18.02 10.50
C ASP A 39 -4.92 17.00 11.37
N ARG A 40 -5.86 17.50 12.20
CA ARG A 40 -6.52 16.68 13.24
C ARG A 40 -7.31 15.51 12.65
N GLU A 41 -7.95 15.70 11.50
CA GLU A 41 -8.75 14.66 10.83
C GLU A 41 -7.84 13.51 10.39
N LEU A 42 -6.77 13.85 9.67
CA LEU A 42 -5.79 12.87 9.19
C LEU A 42 -5.06 12.18 10.34
N ALA A 43 -4.65 12.92 11.38
CA ALA A 43 -3.97 12.34 12.54
C ALA A 43 -4.88 11.34 13.29
N THR A 44 -6.19 11.62 13.39
CA THR A 44 -7.16 10.72 14.02
C THR A 44 -7.38 9.46 13.18
N ASP A 45 -7.50 9.59 11.85
CA ASP A 45 -7.60 8.46 10.93
C ASP A 45 -6.36 7.56 10.99
N ILE A 46 -5.16 8.15 10.93
CA ILE A 46 -3.90 7.40 11.03
C ILE A 46 -3.78 6.68 12.38
N SER A 47 -4.13 7.34 13.49
CA SER A 47 -4.08 6.73 14.83
C SER A 47 -4.89 5.44 14.91
N ARG A 48 -6.14 5.46 14.40
CA ARG A 48 -7.01 4.28 14.37
C ARG A 48 -6.46 3.19 13.45
N ARG A 49 -5.98 3.60 12.27
CA ARG A 49 -5.45 2.71 11.25
C ARG A 49 -4.19 1.98 11.71
N MET A 50 -3.26 2.68 12.35
CA MET A 50 -2.01 2.09 12.84
C MET A 50 -2.29 1.06 13.94
N ASP A 51 -3.18 1.38 14.90
CA ASP A 51 -3.62 0.43 15.91
C ASP A 51 -4.28 -0.82 15.30
N ALA A 52 -5.20 -0.65 14.34
CA ALA A 52 -5.85 -1.76 13.65
C ALA A 52 -4.86 -2.58 12.81
N MET A 53 -3.81 -1.94 12.28
CA MET A 53 -2.78 -2.62 11.51
C MET A 53 -1.89 -3.48 12.42
N TYR A 54 -1.49 -2.95 13.59
CA TYR A 54 -0.79 -3.74 14.60
C TYR A 54 -1.61 -4.95 15.04
N ASP A 55 -2.91 -4.77 15.31
CA ASP A 55 -3.80 -5.87 15.66
C ASP A 55 -3.84 -6.94 14.55
N GLU A 56 -3.87 -6.54 13.29
CA GLU A 56 -3.85 -7.46 12.16
C GLU A 56 -2.52 -8.23 12.05
N TYR A 57 -1.38 -7.59 12.34
CA TYR A 57 -0.09 -8.27 12.45
C TYR A 57 -0.09 -9.30 13.58
N ALA A 58 -0.44 -8.86 14.79
CA ALA A 58 -0.46 -9.68 15.99
C ALA A 58 -1.39 -10.89 15.86
N ARG A 59 -2.54 -10.72 15.19
CA ARG A 59 -3.50 -11.80 14.93
C ARG A 59 -2.95 -12.83 13.95
N ARG A 60 -2.31 -12.40 12.85
CA ARG A 60 -1.78 -13.30 11.81
C ARG A 60 -0.49 -13.99 12.22
N LEU A 61 0.29 -13.33 13.05
CA LEU A 61 1.60 -13.76 13.52
C LEU A 61 1.54 -14.07 15.01
N ALA A 62 0.41 -14.63 15.47
CA ALA A 62 0.15 -14.92 16.89
C ALA A 62 1.22 -15.84 17.51
N ALA A 63 1.90 -16.65 16.70
CA ALA A 63 3.03 -17.47 17.13
C ALA A 63 4.30 -16.68 17.51
N PHE A 64 4.33 -15.38 17.21
CA PHE A 64 5.47 -14.48 17.38
C PHE A 64 5.10 -13.28 18.26
N GLN A 65 4.04 -13.37 19.07
CA GLN A 65 3.62 -12.23 19.88
C GLN A 65 4.76 -11.79 20.81
N PRO A 66 5.06 -10.49 20.84
CA PRO A 66 6.07 -9.98 21.75
C PRO A 66 5.52 -10.07 23.20
N ALA A 67 6.41 -10.01 24.19
CA ALA A 67 6.04 -10.19 25.60
C ALA A 67 4.91 -9.23 26.06
N ASP A 68 4.17 -9.61 27.10
CA ASP A 68 2.93 -8.93 27.56
C ASP A 68 3.09 -7.46 28.03
N ASP A 69 4.28 -6.86 27.94
CA ASP A 69 4.58 -5.48 28.36
C ASP A 69 5.53 -4.75 27.39
N VAL A 70 5.18 -4.78 26.09
CA VAL A 70 5.97 -4.05 25.08
C VAL A 70 5.62 -2.57 25.14
N PRO A 71 6.62 -1.68 25.29
CA PRO A 71 6.38 -0.24 25.21
C PRO A 71 5.69 0.13 23.91
N LYS A 72 4.87 1.18 23.96
CA LYS A 72 4.26 1.73 22.74
C LYS A 72 5.33 2.04 21.70
N LEU A 73 5.01 1.69 20.47
CA LEU A 73 5.86 1.94 19.32
C LEU A 73 5.86 3.43 18.97
N GLU A 74 7.04 4.01 18.75
CA GLU A 74 7.17 5.42 18.41
C GLU A 74 6.97 5.64 16.91
N ALA A 75 6.15 6.64 16.56
CA ALA A 75 5.94 7.08 15.18
C ALA A 75 6.02 8.62 15.08
N TYR A 76 6.76 9.13 14.09
CA TYR A 76 6.96 10.56 13.84
C TYR A 76 6.44 10.94 12.46
N LEU A 77 5.35 11.70 12.41
CA LEU A 77 4.62 11.99 11.18
C LEU A 77 4.62 13.49 10.89
N PHE A 78 5.29 13.88 9.82
CA PHE A 78 5.51 15.28 9.47
C PHE A 78 4.58 15.74 8.33
N ALA A 79 4.10 16.97 8.36
CA ALA A 79 3.38 17.54 7.23
C ALA A 79 4.33 17.78 6.05
N LYS A 80 5.56 18.24 6.34
CA LYS A 80 6.56 18.68 5.34
C LYS A 80 7.74 17.74 5.23
N GLN A 81 8.27 17.59 4.02
CA GLN A 81 9.46 16.76 3.78
C GLN A 81 10.69 17.30 4.50
N LYS A 82 10.84 18.63 4.58
CA LYS A 82 11.99 19.28 5.23
C LYS A 82 12.16 18.85 6.69
N ASP A 83 11.08 18.82 7.45
CA ASP A 83 11.11 18.51 8.88
C ASP A 83 11.41 17.02 9.12
N TYR A 84 10.88 16.15 8.24
CA TYR A 84 11.26 14.74 8.19
C TYR A 84 12.77 14.55 7.95
N LEU A 85 13.35 15.22 6.95
CA LEU A 85 14.78 15.09 6.64
C LEU A 85 15.67 15.60 7.77
N ALA A 86 15.26 16.70 8.42
CA ALA A 86 15.95 17.20 9.61
C ALA A 86 15.92 16.19 10.76
N PHE A 87 14.82 15.46 10.92
CA PHE A 87 14.65 14.46 11.99
C PHE A 87 15.36 13.13 11.72
N THR A 88 15.38 12.66 10.46
CA THR A 88 15.98 11.37 10.09
C THR A 88 17.46 11.44 9.74
N GLY A 89 17.98 12.66 9.52
CA GLY A 89 19.28 12.89 8.91
C GLY A 89 19.18 12.84 7.40
N GLU A 90 19.59 13.90 6.72
CA GLU A 90 19.33 14.26 5.30
C GLU A 90 19.68 13.18 4.24
N LYS A 91 20.30 12.07 4.64
CA LYS A 91 20.64 10.92 3.78
C LYS A 91 19.41 10.15 3.29
N LEU A 92 18.22 10.36 3.87
CA LEU A 92 16.99 9.63 3.56
C LEU A 92 16.02 10.38 2.62
N HIS A 93 16.54 11.27 1.78
CA HIS A 93 15.76 12.16 0.90
C HIS A 93 14.89 11.46 -0.17
N ASN A 94 15.17 10.21 -0.52
CA ASN A 94 14.43 9.46 -1.55
C ASN A 94 13.35 8.54 -0.98
N THR A 95 13.07 8.63 0.32
CA THR A 95 12.11 7.74 1.02
C THR A 95 10.85 8.53 1.36
N GLY A 96 9.66 7.91 1.26
CA GLY A 96 8.41 8.52 1.74
C GLY A 96 8.20 8.34 3.26
N GLY A 97 8.92 7.39 3.83
CA GLY A 97 8.99 7.06 5.24
C GLY A 97 10.09 6.02 5.46
N VAL A 98 10.37 5.73 6.73
CA VAL A 98 11.42 4.81 7.14
C VAL A 98 11.16 4.28 8.55
N TYR A 99 11.39 2.99 8.76
CA TYR A 99 11.63 2.41 10.06
C TYR A 99 13.13 2.43 10.40
N ILE A 100 13.49 2.95 11.58
CA ILE A 100 14.88 3.08 12.06
C ILE A 100 15.08 2.11 13.25
N PRO A 101 15.57 0.87 13.02
CA PRO A 101 15.65 -0.13 14.07
C PRO A 101 16.49 0.26 15.28
N ARG A 102 17.60 0.99 15.06
CA ARG A 102 18.47 1.47 16.13
C ARG A 102 17.78 2.42 17.12
N ARG A 103 16.73 3.12 16.66
CA ARG A 103 15.92 4.04 17.47
C ARG A 103 14.54 3.45 17.80
N ASN A 104 14.25 2.24 17.29
CA ASN A 104 12.95 1.57 17.34
C ASN A 104 11.75 2.49 17.02
N LEU A 105 11.90 3.34 16.00
CA LEU A 105 10.86 4.29 15.61
C LEU A 105 10.62 4.30 14.11
N LEU A 106 9.41 4.67 13.76
CA LEU A 106 8.96 4.93 12.40
C LEU A 106 8.91 6.44 12.16
N ALA A 107 9.27 6.90 10.96
CA ALA A 107 9.09 8.28 10.53
C ALA A 107 8.53 8.36 9.11
N ALA A 108 7.63 9.30 8.82
CA ALA A 108 7.09 9.55 7.48
C ALA A 108 6.61 11.00 7.33
N PHE A 109 6.30 11.45 6.12
CA PHE A 109 5.78 12.81 5.87
C PHE A 109 4.61 12.87 4.88
N LEU A 110 3.80 13.92 4.85
CA LEU A 110 2.65 14.02 3.94
C LEU A 110 2.99 14.62 2.56
N GLU A 111 3.79 15.69 2.55
CA GLU A 111 4.05 16.52 1.36
C GLU A 111 4.49 15.70 0.14
N GLY A 112 3.80 15.88 -0.99
CA GLY A 112 4.16 15.24 -2.25
C GLY A 112 3.78 13.75 -2.40
N GLN A 113 3.49 13.03 -1.31
CA GLN A 113 2.96 11.65 -1.39
C GLN A 113 1.43 11.59 -1.29
N GLY A 114 0.80 12.61 -0.71
CA GLY A 114 -0.64 12.65 -0.51
C GLY A 114 -1.11 11.70 0.60
N ARG A 115 -2.40 11.79 0.97
CA ARG A 115 -2.96 11.05 2.12
C ARG A 115 -2.95 9.54 1.92
N ASP A 116 -3.30 9.07 0.72
CA ASP A 116 -3.26 7.64 0.38
C ASP A 116 -1.82 7.10 0.38
N GLY A 117 -0.88 7.84 -0.23
CA GLY A 117 0.53 7.51 -0.21
C GLY A 117 1.08 7.39 1.21
N LEU A 118 0.80 8.37 2.08
CA LEU A 118 1.22 8.33 3.48
C LEU A 118 0.68 7.11 4.20
N ARG A 119 -0.60 6.77 4.06
CA ARG A 119 -1.18 5.58 4.72
C ARG A 119 -0.51 4.29 4.25
N ARG A 120 -0.29 4.14 2.94
CA ARG A 120 0.41 2.97 2.39
C ARG A 120 1.83 2.88 2.93
N THR A 121 2.58 3.99 2.93
CA THR A 121 3.91 4.07 3.55
C THR A 121 3.87 3.63 5.01
N LEU A 122 2.91 4.12 5.80
CA LEU A 122 2.78 3.72 7.20
C LEU A 122 2.44 2.25 7.39
N GLN A 123 1.60 1.67 6.52
CA GLN A 123 1.34 0.24 6.53
C GLN A 123 2.62 -0.56 6.27
N HIS A 124 3.42 -0.13 5.30
CA HIS A 124 4.71 -0.75 5.00
C HIS A 124 5.70 -0.67 6.18
N GLU A 125 5.99 0.55 6.64
CA GLU A 125 7.00 0.79 7.67
C GLU A 125 6.59 0.23 9.04
N ALA A 126 5.30 0.26 9.37
CA ALA A 126 4.80 -0.31 10.62
C ALA A 126 4.99 -1.83 10.64
N PHE A 127 4.96 -2.50 9.49
CA PHE A 127 5.29 -3.92 9.43
C PHE A 127 6.76 -4.17 9.79
N HIS A 128 7.70 -3.39 9.24
CA HIS A 128 9.11 -3.53 9.62
C HIS A 128 9.33 -3.33 11.12
N GLN A 129 8.67 -2.32 11.70
CA GLN A 129 8.71 -2.08 13.14
C GLN A 129 8.16 -3.27 13.92
N PHE A 130 6.99 -3.81 13.54
CA PHE A 130 6.43 -5.00 14.17
C PHE A 130 7.37 -6.21 14.03
N ALA A 131 7.82 -6.52 12.81
CA ALA A 131 8.64 -7.68 12.51
C ALA A 131 9.97 -7.68 13.26
N TYR A 132 10.60 -6.51 13.39
CA TYR A 132 11.84 -6.35 14.16
C TYR A 132 11.66 -6.65 15.66
N ASN A 133 10.51 -6.30 16.23
CA ASN A 133 10.23 -6.48 17.66
C ASN A 133 9.63 -7.86 17.98
N ALA A 134 8.89 -8.47 17.04
CA ALA A 134 8.09 -9.67 17.27
C ALA A 134 8.69 -10.93 16.62
N ILE A 135 9.21 -10.82 15.39
CA ILE A 135 9.59 -11.98 14.57
C ILE A 135 11.10 -12.23 14.63
N SER A 136 11.89 -11.35 14.02
CA SER A 136 13.34 -11.49 13.97
C SER A 136 13.97 -10.17 13.54
N LYS A 137 15.15 -9.88 14.08
CA LYS A 137 15.95 -8.71 13.71
C LYS A 137 16.70 -8.90 12.38
N GLU A 138 16.76 -10.15 11.89
CA GLU A 138 17.59 -10.55 10.75
C GLU A 138 16.76 -11.29 9.69
N LEU A 139 15.53 -10.84 9.43
CA LEU A 139 14.74 -11.37 8.32
C LEU A 139 15.48 -11.15 6.99
N PRO A 140 15.53 -12.15 6.09
CA PRO A 140 16.10 -11.96 4.77
C PRO A 140 15.33 -10.89 4.00
N VAL A 141 16.05 -10.04 3.26
CA VAL A 141 15.48 -8.79 2.70
C VAL A 141 14.26 -9.03 1.82
N TRP A 142 14.28 -10.06 0.96
CA TRP A 142 13.14 -10.39 0.10
C TRP A 142 11.87 -10.71 0.90
N LEU A 143 12.01 -11.34 2.07
CA LEU A 143 10.90 -11.77 2.89
C LEU A 143 10.38 -10.59 3.73
N ASN A 144 11.29 -9.80 4.30
CA ASN A 144 10.93 -8.60 5.05
C ASN A 144 10.19 -7.59 4.17
N GLU A 145 10.75 -7.27 3.00
CA GLU A 145 10.14 -6.35 2.02
C GLU A 145 8.87 -6.95 1.40
N GLY A 146 8.86 -8.25 1.10
CA GLY A 146 7.70 -8.92 0.52
C GLY A 146 6.50 -8.92 1.47
N MET A 147 6.72 -9.16 2.76
CA MET A 147 5.68 -9.06 3.78
C MET A 147 5.25 -7.62 4.01
N ALA A 148 6.17 -6.66 4.07
CA ALA A 148 5.83 -5.24 4.18
C ALA A 148 4.94 -4.78 3.00
N GLN A 149 5.31 -5.16 1.77
CA GLN A 149 4.52 -4.91 0.58
C GLN A 149 3.14 -5.60 0.61
N LEU A 150 3.04 -6.79 1.21
CA LEU A 150 1.76 -7.46 1.36
C LEU A 150 0.78 -6.64 2.22
N PHE A 151 1.27 -6.06 3.32
CA PHE A 151 0.48 -5.19 4.18
C PHE A 151 0.29 -3.78 3.61
N GLU A 152 1.23 -3.28 2.81
CA GLU A 152 1.06 -2.06 2.01
C GLU A 152 -0.13 -2.18 1.04
N GLU A 153 -0.39 -3.38 0.49
CA GLU A 153 -1.56 -3.66 -0.36
C GLU A 153 -2.85 -3.96 0.40
N ALA A 154 -2.81 -4.06 1.73
CA ALA A 154 -4.00 -4.37 2.50
C ALA A 154 -5.03 -3.23 2.35
N ILE A 155 -6.27 -3.61 2.05
CA ILE A 155 -7.36 -2.67 1.83
C ILE A 155 -7.98 -2.33 3.18
N TRP A 156 -7.96 -1.05 3.54
CA TRP A 156 -8.66 -0.55 4.71
C TRP A 156 -10.16 -0.40 4.45
N THR A 157 -10.95 -0.92 5.38
CA THR A 157 -12.41 -1.02 5.27
C THR A 157 -13.17 -0.04 6.17
N GLY A 158 -12.45 0.77 6.95
CA GLY A 158 -13.01 1.59 8.02
C GLY A 158 -12.93 0.94 9.40
N GLU A 159 -12.86 -0.39 9.47
CA GLU A 159 -12.82 -1.15 10.73
C GLU A 159 -11.62 -2.09 10.84
N GLY A 160 -11.06 -2.51 9.71
CA GLY A 160 -9.92 -3.39 9.64
C GLY A 160 -9.35 -3.50 8.23
N PHE A 161 -8.55 -4.54 8.01
CA PHE A 161 -7.82 -4.75 6.77
C PHE A 161 -8.23 -6.03 6.05
N TRP A 162 -8.53 -5.91 4.76
CA TRP A 162 -8.63 -7.06 3.87
C TRP A 162 -7.29 -7.31 3.19
N LEU A 163 -6.77 -8.52 3.35
CA LEU A 163 -5.50 -8.97 2.77
C LEU A 163 -5.72 -10.01 1.68
N GLY A 164 -4.71 -10.15 0.81
CA GLY A 164 -4.69 -11.14 -0.26
C GLY A 164 -5.34 -10.67 -1.55
N HIS A 165 -5.98 -9.50 -1.55
CA HIS A 165 -6.45 -8.86 -2.77
C HIS A 165 -5.29 -8.47 -3.68
N ILE A 166 -5.43 -8.80 -4.97
CA ILE A 166 -4.40 -8.58 -5.99
C ILE A 166 -4.81 -7.39 -6.84
N ALA A 167 -4.07 -6.28 -6.72
CA ALA A 167 -4.29 -5.09 -7.52
C ALA A 167 -3.87 -5.31 -8.98
N PRO A 168 -4.64 -4.82 -9.98
CA PRO A 168 -4.28 -4.98 -11.38
C PRO A 168 -2.88 -4.46 -11.73
N ARG A 169 -2.40 -3.39 -11.09
CA ARG A 169 -1.02 -2.91 -11.28
C ARG A 169 0.06 -3.94 -10.91
N ARG A 170 -0.18 -4.79 -9.90
CA ARG A 170 0.78 -5.84 -9.50
C ARG A 170 0.87 -6.92 -10.56
N VAL A 171 -0.29 -7.30 -11.12
CA VAL A 171 -0.39 -8.25 -12.23
C VAL A 171 0.32 -7.71 -13.47
N ARG A 172 0.02 -6.46 -13.87
CA ARG A 172 0.70 -5.80 -15.00
C ARG A 172 2.22 -5.81 -14.82
N GLN A 173 2.69 -5.48 -13.62
CA GLN A 173 4.12 -5.43 -13.35
C GLN A 173 4.77 -6.83 -13.39
N ILE A 174 4.24 -7.82 -12.68
CA ILE A 174 4.86 -9.16 -12.65
C ILE A 174 4.84 -9.84 -14.03
N GLN A 175 3.76 -9.68 -14.79
CA GLN A 175 3.65 -10.24 -16.14
C GLN A 175 4.55 -9.51 -17.14
N ASN A 176 4.74 -8.19 -16.99
CA ASN A 176 5.73 -7.44 -17.77
C ASN A 176 7.16 -7.92 -17.44
N ASP A 177 7.49 -8.09 -16.16
CA ASP A 177 8.82 -8.52 -15.72
C ASP A 177 9.13 -9.94 -16.22
N LEU A 178 8.14 -10.83 -16.18
CA LEU A 178 8.20 -12.17 -16.78
C LEU A 178 8.44 -12.13 -18.29
N THR A 179 7.66 -11.30 -19.00
CA THR A 179 7.74 -11.19 -20.48
C THR A 179 9.08 -10.63 -20.92
N LYS A 180 9.62 -9.65 -20.19
CA LYS A 180 10.92 -9.03 -20.46
C LYS A 180 12.11 -9.84 -19.91
N GLY A 181 11.87 -10.96 -19.24
CA GLY A 181 12.94 -11.77 -18.62
C GLY A 181 13.69 -11.04 -17.49
N LYS A 182 13.04 -10.11 -16.80
CA LYS A 182 13.62 -9.26 -15.74
C LYS A 182 13.57 -9.88 -14.34
N LEU A 183 12.88 -11.01 -14.15
CA LEU A 183 12.85 -11.67 -12.83
C LEU A 183 14.25 -12.02 -12.36
N ILE A 184 14.51 -11.73 -11.09
CA ILE A 184 15.77 -12.08 -10.43
C ILE A 184 15.70 -13.58 -10.10
N PRO A 185 16.68 -14.38 -10.51
CA PRO A 185 16.72 -15.80 -10.15
C PRO A 185 16.67 -15.98 -8.63
N PHE A 186 15.93 -16.97 -8.13
CA PHE A 186 15.77 -17.25 -6.71
C PHE A 186 17.11 -17.57 -6.05
N GLU A 187 18.05 -18.18 -6.77
CA GLU A 187 19.42 -18.40 -6.33
C GLU A 187 20.18 -17.09 -6.02
N LYS A 188 19.72 -15.95 -6.55
CA LYS A 188 20.23 -14.61 -6.23
C LYS A 188 19.32 -13.85 -5.27
N MET A 189 18.00 -13.96 -5.44
CA MET A 189 17.01 -13.23 -4.64
C MET A 189 16.97 -13.69 -3.18
N LEU A 190 17.05 -15.01 -2.94
CA LEU A 190 16.96 -15.57 -1.59
C LEU A 190 18.15 -15.20 -0.69
N PRO A 191 19.43 -15.28 -1.15
CA PRO A 191 20.58 -14.88 -0.34
C PRO A 191 20.91 -13.38 -0.43
N MET A 192 20.14 -12.57 -1.17
CA MET A 192 20.44 -11.15 -1.37
C MET A 192 20.57 -10.44 -0.02
N SER A 193 21.68 -9.72 0.16
CA SER A 193 21.91 -8.92 1.36
C SER A 193 21.16 -7.59 1.30
N GLN A 194 20.99 -6.95 2.46
CA GLN A 194 20.42 -5.61 2.54
C GLN A 194 21.26 -4.56 1.79
N ASP A 195 22.59 -4.67 1.85
CA ASP A 195 23.50 -3.76 1.14
C ASP A 195 23.40 -3.93 -0.38
N GLU A 196 23.30 -5.18 -0.86
CA GLU A 196 23.09 -5.48 -2.28
C GLU A 196 21.72 -4.97 -2.76
N TRP A 197 20.67 -5.22 -1.99
CA TRP A 197 19.33 -4.68 -2.26
C TRP A 197 19.35 -3.16 -2.38
N ALA A 198 19.93 -2.46 -1.40
CA ALA A 198 20.04 -1.01 -1.40
C ALA A 198 20.89 -0.47 -2.57
N THR A 199 21.98 -1.18 -2.93
CA THR A 199 22.82 -0.84 -4.08
C THR A 199 22.03 -0.93 -5.39
N ASN A 200 21.24 -2.00 -5.55
CA ASN A 200 20.38 -2.16 -6.72
C ASN A 200 19.33 -1.04 -6.82
N LEU A 201 18.72 -0.64 -5.70
CA LEU A 201 17.78 0.49 -5.65
C LEU A 201 18.43 1.83 -6.06
N GLY A 202 19.68 2.05 -5.63
CA GLY A 202 20.40 3.30 -5.92
C GLY A 202 20.89 3.40 -7.37
N ASN A 203 21.20 2.26 -7.98
CA ASN A 203 21.78 2.21 -9.33
C ASN A 203 20.72 2.16 -10.44
N ASP A 204 19.61 1.45 -10.22
CA ASP A 204 18.59 1.21 -11.24
C ASP A 204 17.19 1.16 -10.61
N GLY A 205 16.39 2.21 -10.87
CA GLY A 205 15.03 2.32 -10.35
C GLY A 205 14.08 1.25 -10.88
N ASP A 206 14.28 0.73 -12.10
CA ASP A 206 13.45 -0.34 -12.67
C ASP A 206 13.82 -1.70 -12.07
N LEU A 207 15.11 -1.94 -11.83
CA LEU A 207 15.56 -3.10 -11.04
C LEU A 207 14.97 -3.07 -9.63
N GLY A 208 14.98 -1.91 -9.00
CA GLY A 208 14.37 -1.72 -7.69
C GLY A 208 12.86 -2.00 -7.68
N ALA A 209 12.13 -1.47 -8.66
CA ALA A 209 10.71 -1.77 -8.82
C ALA A 209 10.46 -3.28 -9.01
N THR A 210 11.33 -3.96 -9.76
CA THR A 210 11.27 -5.41 -9.98
C THR A 210 11.50 -6.18 -8.69
N GLN A 211 12.52 -5.83 -7.89
CA GLN A 211 12.82 -6.43 -6.59
C GLN A 211 11.61 -6.39 -5.65
N TYR A 212 11.04 -5.21 -5.44
CA TYR A 212 9.86 -5.03 -4.57
C TYR A 212 8.65 -5.81 -5.07
N ASN A 213 8.40 -5.79 -6.39
CA ASN A 213 7.24 -6.46 -6.95
C ASN A 213 7.38 -7.99 -6.93
N GLN A 214 8.58 -8.50 -7.21
CA GLN A 214 8.87 -9.92 -7.11
C GLN A 214 8.80 -10.40 -5.65
N ALA A 215 9.37 -9.66 -4.70
CA ALA A 215 9.27 -9.97 -3.27
C ALA A 215 7.80 -10.05 -2.79
N TRP A 216 6.98 -9.07 -3.16
CA TRP A 216 5.53 -9.11 -2.91
C TRP A 216 4.89 -10.36 -3.51
N ALA A 217 5.15 -10.65 -4.78
CA ALA A 217 4.55 -11.78 -5.48
C ALA A 217 4.97 -13.12 -4.86
N MET A 218 6.23 -13.25 -4.43
CA MET A 218 6.74 -14.44 -3.73
C MET A 218 6.03 -14.65 -2.39
N VAL A 219 5.88 -13.61 -1.59
CA VAL A 219 5.17 -13.71 -0.30
C VAL A 219 3.68 -13.96 -0.50
N HIS A 220 3.05 -13.34 -1.51
CA HIS A 220 1.66 -13.59 -1.86
C HIS A 220 1.45 -15.05 -2.28
N PHE A 221 2.31 -15.56 -3.18
CA PHE A 221 2.36 -16.97 -3.60
C PHE A 221 2.44 -17.91 -2.39
N LEU A 222 3.35 -17.63 -1.45
CA LEU A 222 3.53 -18.43 -0.24
C LEU A 222 2.35 -18.36 0.73
N THR A 223 1.60 -17.25 0.72
CA THR A 223 0.57 -16.98 1.73
C THR A 223 -0.84 -17.36 1.29
N PHE A 224 -1.17 -17.18 0.01
CA PHE A 224 -2.54 -17.23 -0.50
C PHE A 224 -2.80 -18.27 -1.57
N VAL A 225 -1.77 -18.81 -2.23
CA VAL A 225 -2.01 -19.91 -3.19
C VAL A 225 -2.55 -21.13 -2.45
N ALA A 226 -3.66 -21.64 -2.96
CA ALA A 226 -4.44 -22.71 -2.39
C ALA A 226 -4.68 -23.82 -3.41
N ASP A 227 -4.99 -25.02 -2.91
CA ASP A 227 -5.41 -26.14 -3.75
C ASP A 227 -6.87 -25.97 -4.20
N ASP A 228 -7.37 -26.94 -4.99
CA ASP A 228 -8.75 -26.94 -5.51
C ASP A 228 -9.83 -26.96 -4.40
N LYS A 229 -9.43 -27.25 -3.16
CA LYS A 229 -10.31 -27.25 -1.97
C LYS A 229 -10.16 -25.95 -1.15
N GLY A 230 -9.40 -24.98 -1.64
CA GLY A 230 -9.14 -23.71 -0.97
C GLY A 230 -8.17 -23.80 0.20
N GLN A 231 -7.42 -24.90 0.35
CA GLN A 231 -6.43 -25.04 1.42
C GLN A 231 -5.10 -24.39 1.02
N PRO A 232 -4.51 -23.50 1.85
CA PRO A 232 -3.23 -22.89 1.53
C PRO A 232 -2.11 -23.92 1.36
N ILE A 233 -1.45 -23.92 0.20
CA ILE A 233 -0.44 -24.93 -0.15
C ILE A 233 0.89 -24.68 0.58
N HIS A 234 1.28 -23.41 0.73
CA HIS A 234 2.61 -23.04 1.21
C HIS A 234 2.63 -22.36 2.58
N ARG A 235 1.47 -21.90 3.08
CA ARG A 235 1.42 -21.05 4.28
C ARG A 235 2.04 -21.68 5.52
N ALA A 236 1.78 -22.97 5.76
CA ALA A 236 2.35 -23.67 6.91
C ALA A 236 3.90 -23.71 6.86
N ARG A 237 4.47 -23.83 5.66
CA ARG A 237 5.92 -23.81 5.44
C ARG A 237 6.50 -22.41 5.65
N LEU A 238 5.80 -21.37 5.18
CA LEU A 238 6.16 -19.98 5.47
C LEU A 238 6.20 -19.71 6.98
N ILE A 239 5.17 -20.15 7.72
CA ILE A 239 5.14 -20.04 9.19
C ILE A 239 6.32 -20.80 9.83
N ASN A 240 6.62 -22.01 9.35
CA ASN A 240 7.78 -22.75 9.84
C ASN A 240 9.11 -22.04 9.55
N MET A 241 9.28 -21.42 8.37
CA MET A 241 10.46 -20.62 8.07
C MET A 241 10.60 -19.44 9.03
N LEU A 242 9.51 -18.70 9.30
CA LEU A 242 9.51 -17.60 10.26
C LEU A 242 9.87 -18.08 11.67
N ARG A 243 9.40 -19.26 12.10
CA ARG A 243 9.77 -19.89 13.37
C ARG A 243 11.26 -20.18 13.44
N LEU A 244 11.84 -20.79 12.40
CA LEU A 244 13.27 -21.07 12.34
C LEU A 244 14.11 -19.79 12.40
N LEU A 245 13.70 -18.74 11.68
CA LEU A 245 14.34 -17.42 11.72
C LEU A 245 14.23 -16.75 13.10
N HIS A 246 13.08 -16.88 13.75
CA HIS A 246 12.87 -16.39 15.12
C HIS A 246 13.79 -17.09 16.13
N GLU A 247 14.03 -18.39 15.93
CA GLU A 247 14.97 -19.20 16.73
C GLU A 247 16.46 -18.94 16.40
N GLY A 248 16.75 -17.99 15.50
CA GLY A 248 18.12 -17.59 15.15
C GLY A 248 18.80 -18.47 14.10
N LYS A 249 18.05 -19.31 13.38
CA LYS A 249 18.58 -20.09 12.28
C LYS A 249 18.92 -19.18 11.08
N ASP A 250 20.06 -19.45 10.45
CA ASP A 250 20.45 -18.80 9.20
C ASP A 250 19.36 -18.90 8.12
N ALA A 251 19.20 -17.85 7.31
CA ALA A 251 18.09 -17.71 6.36
C ALA A 251 18.08 -18.77 5.25
N ASP A 252 19.25 -19.13 4.71
CA ASP A 252 19.35 -20.18 3.67
C ASP A 252 19.01 -21.54 4.25
N ALA A 253 19.55 -21.84 5.44
CA ALA A 253 19.24 -23.08 6.15
C ALA A 253 17.75 -23.18 6.55
N ALA A 254 17.15 -22.08 7.02
CA ALA A 254 15.73 -22.00 7.37
C ALA A 254 14.83 -22.22 6.15
N PHE A 255 15.16 -21.62 5.00
CA PHE A 255 14.41 -21.80 3.76
C PHE A 255 14.45 -23.26 3.29
N LYS A 256 15.65 -23.86 3.22
CA LYS A 256 15.84 -25.24 2.74
C LYS A 256 15.10 -26.25 3.61
N GLU A 257 15.07 -26.04 4.93
CA GLU A 257 14.34 -26.89 5.86
C GLU A 257 12.82 -26.75 5.72
N ALA A 258 12.31 -25.51 5.64
CA ALA A 258 10.87 -25.28 5.56
C ALA A 258 10.26 -25.69 4.20
N PHE A 259 11.02 -25.52 3.12
CA PHE A 259 10.55 -25.76 1.76
C PHE A 259 11.22 -26.98 1.14
N SER A 260 12.41 -26.81 0.58
CA SER A 260 13.24 -27.83 -0.07
C SER A 260 14.51 -27.16 -0.59
N PRO A 261 15.63 -27.90 -0.74
CA PRO A 261 16.80 -27.42 -1.48
C PRO A 261 16.56 -27.28 -2.99
N ASN A 262 15.43 -27.73 -3.54
CA ASN A 262 15.09 -27.58 -4.96
C ASN A 262 14.62 -26.15 -5.31
N ILE A 263 15.56 -25.20 -5.28
CA ILE A 263 15.29 -23.77 -5.57
C ILE A 263 14.73 -23.57 -6.97
N LYS A 264 15.31 -24.25 -7.97
CA LYS A 264 14.85 -24.15 -9.36
C LYS A 264 13.39 -24.60 -9.49
N GLY A 265 13.02 -25.77 -8.92
CA GLY A 265 11.65 -26.25 -8.98
C GLY A 265 10.67 -25.30 -8.27
N PHE A 266 11.11 -24.66 -7.19
CA PHE A 266 10.31 -23.64 -6.51
C PHE A 266 10.12 -22.38 -7.38
N GLN A 267 11.18 -21.93 -8.06
CA GLN A 267 11.09 -20.83 -9.03
C GLN A 267 10.18 -21.17 -10.22
N ASP A 268 10.27 -22.38 -10.76
CA ASP A 268 9.45 -22.81 -11.90
C ASP A 268 7.95 -22.70 -11.53
N ARG A 269 7.57 -23.15 -10.34
CA ARG A 269 6.19 -23.04 -9.80
C ARG A 269 5.77 -21.59 -9.55
N PHE A 270 6.68 -20.75 -9.06
CA PHE A 270 6.42 -19.32 -8.91
C PHE A 270 6.19 -18.63 -10.26
N VAL A 271 6.97 -18.99 -11.28
CA VAL A 271 6.81 -18.46 -12.65
C VAL A 271 5.47 -18.88 -13.25
N GLU A 272 5.05 -20.13 -13.04
CA GLU A 272 3.70 -20.60 -13.41
C GLU A 272 2.61 -19.73 -12.76
N PHE A 273 2.71 -19.50 -11.44
CA PHE A 273 1.80 -18.62 -10.71
C PHE A 273 1.80 -17.19 -11.26
N GLY A 274 2.97 -16.59 -11.49
CA GLY A 274 3.07 -15.22 -11.98
C GLY A 274 2.46 -15.04 -13.38
N ARG A 275 2.53 -16.07 -14.23
CA ARG A 275 1.88 -16.08 -15.55
C ARG A 275 0.37 -16.19 -15.47
N SER A 276 -0.16 -16.98 -14.54
CA SER A 276 -1.61 -17.17 -14.36
C SER A 276 -2.24 -16.19 -13.38
N LEU A 277 -1.46 -15.26 -12.80
CA LEU A 277 -1.96 -14.32 -11.81
C LEU A 277 -3.02 -13.41 -12.40
N GLU A 278 -4.17 -13.33 -11.74
CA GLU A 278 -5.26 -12.44 -12.10
C GLU A 278 -5.56 -11.45 -10.98
N PRO A 279 -5.99 -10.22 -11.30
CA PRO A 279 -6.40 -9.30 -10.28
C PRO A 279 -7.72 -9.74 -9.65
N THR A 280 -7.85 -9.54 -8.34
CA THR A 280 -9.11 -9.87 -7.67
C THR A 280 -10.22 -8.89 -8.08
N PRO A 281 -11.50 -9.33 -8.11
CA PRO A 281 -12.62 -8.47 -8.46
C PRO A 281 -12.70 -7.19 -7.61
N THR A 282 -12.51 -7.31 -6.29
CA THR A 282 -12.52 -6.17 -5.35
C THR A 282 -11.44 -5.14 -5.68
N ALA A 283 -10.19 -5.57 -5.87
CA ALA A 283 -9.12 -4.65 -6.20
C ALA A 283 -9.28 -4.04 -7.61
N THR A 284 -9.89 -4.79 -8.53
CA THR A 284 -10.20 -4.32 -9.88
C THR A 284 -11.22 -3.19 -9.85
N ILE A 285 -12.31 -3.33 -9.09
CA ILE A 285 -13.33 -2.27 -9.01
C ILE A 285 -12.80 -1.04 -8.27
N ILE A 286 -11.90 -1.20 -7.28
CA ILE A 286 -11.19 -0.09 -6.65
C ILE A 286 -10.31 0.67 -7.66
N GLU A 287 -9.54 -0.05 -8.49
CA GLU A 287 -8.74 0.60 -9.55
C GLU A 287 -9.63 1.33 -10.56
N ARG A 288 -10.75 0.71 -10.99
CA ARG A 288 -11.73 1.36 -11.88
C ARG A 288 -12.29 2.65 -11.28
N GLN A 289 -12.58 2.63 -9.98
CA GLN A 289 -13.06 3.80 -9.24
C GLN A 289 -11.99 4.92 -9.18
N GLY A 290 -10.71 4.55 -9.06
CA GLY A 290 -9.59 5.49 -9.16
C GLY A 290 -9.48 6.11 -10.55
N VAL A 291 -9.63 5.31 -11.61
CA VAL A 291 -9.64 5.79 -13.00
C VAL A 291 -10.78 6.78 -13.24
N LEU A 292 -11.97 6.56 -12.66
CA LEU A 292 -13.05 7.54 -12.72
C LEU A 292 -12.66 8.87 -12.06
N GLY A 293 -11.97 8.83 -10.92
CA GLY A 293 -11.45 10.01 -10.23
C GLY A 293 -10.45 10.80 -11.09
N ASP A 294 -9.53 10.10 -11.76
CA ASP A 294 -8.56 10.69 -12.69
C ASP A 294 -9.26 11.35 -13.87
N LEU A 295 -10.14 10.62 -14.56
CA LEU A 295 -10.90 11.11 -15.71
C LEU A 295 -11.75 12.33 -15.32
N TYR A 296 -12.47 12.26 -14.20
CA TYR A 296 -13.30 13.37 -13.73
C TYR A 296 -12.45 14.61 -13.46
N SER A 297 -11.34 14.46 -12.73
CA SER A 297 -10.42 15.55 -12.42
C SER A 297 -9.86 16.21 -13.69
N GLU A 298 -9.50 15.41 -14.69
CA GLU A 298 -8.96 15.90 -15.96
C GLU A 298 -10.00 16.64 -16.81
N LEU A 299 -11.24 16.15 -16.87
CA LEU A 299 -12.31 16.85 -17.59
C LEU A 299 -12.71 18.17 -16.92
N ILE A 300 -12.73 18.22 -15.58
CA ILE A 300 -12.95 19.48 -14.86
C ILE A 300 -11.84 20.50 -15.16
N LYS A 301 -10.57 20.07 -15.19
CA LYS A 301 -9.44 20.96 -15.55
C LYS A 301 -9.58 21.55 -16.96
N ARG A 302 -10.24 20.83 -17.87
CA ARG A 302 -10.56 21.29 -19.24
C ARG A 302 -11.78 22.23 -19.29
N GLY A 303 -12.31 22.65 -18.15
CA GLY A 303 -13.44 23.57 -18.05
C GLY A 303 -14.82 22.92 -18.17
N MET A 304 -14.90 21.59 -18.22
CA MET A 304 -16.18 20.89 -18.25
C MET A 304 -16.87 20.96 -16.87
N LYS A 305 -18.20 20.94 -16.87
CA LYS A 305 -19.02 20.91 -15.65
C LYS A 305 -20.07 19.83 -15.78
N PHE A 306 -20.32 19.12 -14.68
CA PHE A 306 -21.25 18.00 -14.65
C PHE A 306 -22.17 18.14 -13.44
N ALA A 307 -23.47 18.20 -13.68
CA ALA A 307 -24.46 18.26 -12.61
C ALA A 307 -24.66 16.90 -11.91
N ASN A 308 -24.37 15.81 -12.61
CA ASN A 308 -24.49 14.44 -12.10
C ASN A 308 -23.58 13.48 -12.87
N ILE A 309 -23.47 12.25 -12.36
CA ILE A 309 -22.64 11.20 -12.94
C ILE A 309 -23.08 10.83 -14.38
N THR A 310 -24.37 10.95 -14.71
CA THR A 310 -24.89 10.57 -16.03
C THR A 310 -24.37 11.52 -17.10
N GLN A 311 -24.30 12.82 -16.80
CA GLN A 311 -23.69 13.81 -17.68
C GLN A 311 -22.18 13.55 -17.84
N PHE A 312 -21.48 13.25 -16.74
CA PHE A 312 -20.06 12.89 -16.77
C PHE A 312 -19.81 11.64 -17.63
N LYS A 313 -20.55 10.55 -17.40
CA LYS A 313 -20.50 9.31 -18.19
C LYS A 313 -20.70 9.59 -19.68
N ARG A 314 -21.74 10.35 -20.03
CA ARG A 314 -22.04 10.67 -21.44
C ARG A 314 -20.89 11.42 -22.09
N ALA A 315 -20.35 12.44 -21.41
CA ALA A 315 -19.23 13.22 -21.93
C ALA A 315 -17.95 12.40 -22.07
N ALA A 316 -17.63 11.58 -21.06
CA ALA A 316 -16.46 10.71 -21.08
C ALA A 316 -16.52 9.71 -22.24
N VAL A 317 -17.65 9.00 -22.39
CA VAL A 317 -17.85 7.98 -23.43
C VAL A 317 -17.93 8.61 -24.82
N ALA A 318 -18.68 9.71 -25.00
CA ALA A 318 -18.81 10.36 -26.31
C ALA A 318 -17.51 11.01 -26.79
N GLY A 319 -16.70 11.54 -25.85
CA GLY A 319 -15.39 12.11 -26.17
C GLY A 319 -14.30 11.07 -26.43
N GLY A 320 -14.54 9.79 -26.12
CA GLY A 320 -13.56 8.72 -26.32
C GLY A 320 -12.25 8.93 -25.54
N TYR A 321 -12.32 9.61 -24.39
CA TYR A 321 -11.12 9.96 -23.63
C TYR A 321 -10.39 8.70 -23.13
N ARG A 322 -9.06 8.70 -23.18
CA ARG A 322 -8.24 7.61 -22.63
C ARG A 322 -7.14 8.20 -21.77
N MET A 323 -6.91 7.60 -20.60
CA MET A 323 -5.77 7.99 -19.76
C MET A 323 -4.59 7.11 -20.15
N HIS A 324 -3.45 7.76 -20.35
CA HIS A 324 -2.16 7.10 -20.50
C HIS A 324 -1.40 7.22 -19.19
N TYR A 325 -0.95 6.09 -18.67
CA TYR A 325 -0.21 5.99 -17.42
C TYR A 325 1.20 5.51 -17.71
N THR A 326 2.16 6.04 -16.95
CA THR A 326 3.57 5.64 -17.01
C THR A 326 4.13 5.57 -15.61
N LYS A 327 4.89 4.50 -15.31
CA LYS A 327 5.64 4.31 -14.07
C LYS A 327 6.94 3.56 -14.38
N GLY A 328 8.07 4.24 -14.29
CA GLY A 328 9.35 3.70 -14.79
C GLY A 328 9.22 3.36 -16.28
N GLU A 329 9.70 2.19 -16.67
CA GLU A 329 9.49 1.64 -18.02
C GLU A 329 8.06 1.14 -18.33
N LEU A 330 7.20 0.98 -17.32
CA LEU A 330 5.86 0.43 -17.53
C LEU A 330 4.92 1.53 -18.00
N SER A 331 4.25 1.30 -19.14
CA SER A 331 3.15 2.14 -19.61
C SER A 331 1.90 1.31 -19.84
N TRP A 332 0.74 1.89 -19.55
CA TRP A 332 -0.55 1.27 -19.84
C TRP A 332 -1.60 2.35 -20.06
N GLU A 333 -2.72 1.94 -20.66
CA GLU A 333 -3.82 2.84 -20.96
C GLU A 333 -5.10 2.33 -20.34
N THR A 334 -6.06 3.23 -20.14
CA THR A 334 -7.43 2.81 -19.84
C THR A 334 -7.99 1.98 -20.98
N GLU A 335 -8.96 1.14 -20.62
CA GLU A 335 -9.72 0.32 -21.54
C GLU A 335 -10.29 1.14 -22.70
N LYS A 336 -10.37 0.53 -23.87
CA LYS A 336 -10.92 1.18 -25.07
C LYS A 336 -12.40 1.49 -24.90
N ASP A 337 -13.16 0.55 -24.32
CA ASP A 337 -14.55 0.79 -23.96
C ASP A 337 -14.64 1.35 -22.54
N LEU A 338 -14.77 2.67 -22.43
CA LEU A 338 -14.91 3.36 -21.15
C LEU A 338 -16.15 2.91 -20.35
N LYS A 339 -17.14 2.26 -20.97
CA LYS A 339 -18.34 1.77 -20.25
C LYS A 339 -17.98 0.82 -19.11
N VAL A 340 -16.85 0.12 -19.22
CA VAL A 340 -16.34 -0.79 -18.17
C VAL A 340 -16.14 -0.10 -16.82
N TYR A 341 -15.80 1.20 -16.81
CA TYR A 341 -15.65 1.99 -15.59
C TYR A 341 -16.99 2.43 -14.98
N PHE A 342 -18.08 2.27 -15.73
CA PHE A 342 -19.45 2.58 -15.29
C PHE A 342 -20.32 1.31 -15.19
N SER A 343 -19.68 0.15 -15.02
CA SER A 343 -20.30 -1.16 -14.92
C SER A 343 -19.73 -1.95 -13.74
N ASP A 344 -20.51 -2.91 -13.25
CA ASP A 344 -20.06 -3.87 -12.24
C ASP A 344 -19.06 -4.89 -12.82
N MET A 345 -18.63 -5.85 -11.99
CA MET A 345 -17.71 -6.91 -12.41
C MET A 345 -18.31 -7.93 -13.39
N ALA A 346 -19.65 -7.99 -13.51
CA ALA A 346 -20.36 -8.80 -14.50
C ALA A 346 -20.63 -8.04 -15.81
N GLY A 347 -20.16 -6.79 -15.93
CA GLY A 347 -20.34 -5.94 -17.11
C GLY A 347 -21.69 -5.22 -17.18
N ARG A 348 -22.54 -5.35 -16.16
CA ARG A 348 -23.85 -4.67 -16.11
C ARG A 348 -23.65 -3.21 -15.75
N ALA A 349 -24.30 -2.31 -16.48
CA ALA A 349 -24.20 -0.88 -16.24
C ALA A 349 -24.74 -0.52 -14.84
N LEU A 350 -23.99 0.30 -14.10
CA LEU A 350 -24.40 0.81 -12.79
C LEU A 350 -25.52 1.85 -12.96
N SER A 351 -26.57 1.71 -12.16
CA SER A 351 -27.69 2.66 -12.09
C SER A 351 -27.29 3.97 -11.37
N PRO A 352 -28.08 5.06 -11.52
CA PRO A 352 -27.87 6.30 -10.77
C PRO A 352 -27.93 6.15 -9.25
N GLU A 353 -28.53 5.07 -8.73
CA GLU A 353 -28.57 4.75 -7.30
C GLU A 353 -27.30 4.03 -6.84
N GLN A 354 -26.62 3.35 -7.77
CA GLN A 354 -25.39 2.59 -7.53
C GLN A 354 -24.12 3.39 -7.81
N LEU A 355 -24.13 4.35 -8.73
CA LEU A 355 -23.00 5.22 -8.98
C LEU A 355 -23.52 6.65 -9.05
N TYR A 356 -23.01 7.55 -8.22
CA TYR A 356 -23.53 8.92 -8.14
C TYR A 356 -22.52 9.92 -7.57
N PHE A 357 -22.82 11.21 -7.73
CA PHE A 357 -22.09 12.30 -7.08
C PHE A 357 -22.73 12.65 -5.74
N GLU A 358 -21.90 12.81 -4.71
CA GLU A 358 -22.33 13.25 -3.38
C GLU A 358 -21.54 14.49 -2.97
N ALA A 359 -22.24 15.59 -2.68
CA ALA A 359 -21.56 16.80 -2.22
C ALA A 359 -21.00 16.61 -0.81
N ARG A 360 -19.71 16.89 -0.63
CA ARG A 360 -19.04 16.88 0.67
C ARG A 360 -18.66 18.32 1.05
N PRO A 361 -19.10 18.83 2.21
CA PRO A 361 -18.75 20.18 2.65
C PRO A 361 -17.24 20.42 2.64
N GLY A 362 -16.80 21.55 2.09
CA GLY A 362 -15.39 21.92 2.00
C GLY A 362 -14.57 21.15 0.95
N ALA A 363 -15.13 20.14 0.28
CA ALA A 363 -14.43 19.42 -0.78
C ALA A 363 -14.36 20.26 -2.08
N PRO A 364 -13.26 20.18 -2.84
CA PRO A 364 -13.11 20.91 -4.09
C PRO A 364 -14.01 20.41 -5.22
N LEU A 365 -14.44 19.14 -5.15
CA LEU A 365 -15.32 18.47 -6.10
C LEU A 365 -16.27 17.54 -5.31
N PRO A 366 -17.46 17.22 -5.84
CA PRO A 366 -18.31 16.19 -5.26
C PRO A 366 -17.59 14.84 -5.27
N ASP A 367 -17.82 14.04 -4.22
CA ASP A 367 -17.30 12.69 -4.15
C ASP A 367 -18.01 11.81 -5.20
N ILE A 368 -17.30 10.80 -5.73
CA ILE A 368 -17.92 9.75 -6.55
C ILE A 368 -18.19 8.55 -5.66
N VAL A 369 -19.46 8.20 -5.46
CA VAL A 369 -19.87 7.06 -4.63
C VAL A 369 -20.31 5.91 -5.53
N CYS A 370 -19.76 4.71 -5.29
CA CYS A 370 -20.10 3.48 -5.98
C CYS A 370 -20.57 2.40 -4.97
N ARG A 371 -21.82 1.98 -5.10
CA ARG A 371 -22.49 0.91 -4.36
C ARG A 371 -22.78 -0.26 -5.29
N CYS A 372 -21.71 -0.93 -5.72
CA CYS A 372 -21.78 -2.09 -6.59
C CYS A 372 -21.73 -3.43 -5.83
N HIS A 373 -21.67 -3.40 -4.50
CA HIS A 373 -21.58 -4.56 -3.63
C HIS A 373 -22.40 -4.34 -2.36
N ASP A 374 -22.91 -5.43 -1.78
CA ASP A 374 -23.77 -5.35 -0.58
C ASP A 374 -22.95 -5.14 0.70
N ASP A 375 -21.72 -5.66 0.76
CA ASP A 375 -20.86 -5.57 1.95
C ASP A 375 -20.06 -4.25 2.06
N TYR A 376 -19.89 -3.52 0.95
CA TYR A 376 -19.09 -2.30 0.94
C TYR A 376 -19.51 -1.34 -0.17
N GLN A 377 -19.22 -0.05 0.05
CA GLN A 377 -19.27 0.98 -0.97
C GLN A 377 -17.87 1.57 -1.17
N LEU A 378 -17.61 2.07 -2.38
CA LEU A 378 -16.42 2.85 -2.69
C LEU A 378 -16.76 4.33 -2.72
N ARG A 379 -15.88 5.17 -2.19
CA ARG A 379 -16.02 6.61 -2.24
C ARG A 379 -14.71 7.25 -2.72
N THR A 380 -14.76 7.86 -3.89
CA THR A 380 -13.68 8.71 -4.38
C THR A 380 -13.81 10.08 -3.75
N ARG A 381 -12.86 10.46 -2.90
CA ARG A 381 -12.83 11.77 -2.24
C ARG A 381 -11.79 12.65 -2.89
N PHE A 382 -12.14 13.90 -3.15
CA PHE A 382 -11.22 14.88 -3.76
C PHE A 382 -10.65 15.82 -2.70
N HIS A 383 -9.37 16.15 -2.84
CA HIS A 383 -8.62 17.06 -1.98
C HIS A 383 -7.85 18.05 -2.84
N LYS A 384 -7.63 19.26 -2.31
CA LYS A 384 -6.85 20.29 -3.01
C LYS A 384 -5.37 20.12 -2.65
N SER A 385 -4.52 20.05 -3.67
CA SER A 385 -3.06 19.97 -3.53
C SER A 385 -2.44 21.00 -4.47
N GLY A 386 -2.16 22.19 -3.94
CA GLY A 386 -1.81 23.36 -4.74
C GLY A 386 -2.90 23.67 -5.79
N ASP A 387 -2.51 23.69 -7.06
CA ASP A 387 -3.40 23.92 -8.21
C ASP A 387 -4.03 22.63 -8.78
N ARG A 388 -3.76 21.47 -8.15
CA ARG A 388 -4.25 20.16 -8.61
C ARG A 388 -5.32 19.61 -7.68
N PHE A 389 -6.21 18.81 -8.26
CA PHE A 389 -7.07 17.90 -7.51
C PHE A 389 -6.32 16.59 -7.34
N GLU A 390 -6.16 16.17 -6.09
CA GLU A 390 -5.81 14.80 -5.73
C GLU A 390 -7.08 14.06 -5.33
N HIS A 391 -7.09 12.75 -5.50
CA HIS A 391 -8.20 11.92 -5.03
C HIS A 391 -7.70 10.65 -4.39
N GLU A 392 -8.54 10.09 -3.54
CA GLU A 392 -8.37 8.79 -2.89
C GLU A 392 -9.64 7.96 -3.05
N VAL A 393 -9.51 6.63 -3.08
CA VAL A 393 -10.66 5.71 -3.08
C VAL A 393 -10.74 5.05 -1.71
N ALA A 394 -11.74 5.45 -0.91
CA ALA A 394 -12.04 4.82 0.36
C ALA A 394 -13.00 3.63 0.16
N VAL A 395 -12.75 2.53 0.87
CA VAL A 395 -13.70 1.43 1.05
C VAL A 395 -14.43 1.65 2.37
N GLU A 396 -15.75 1.70 2.33
CA GLU A 396 -16.60 2.04 3.47
C GLU A 396 -17.74 1.04 3.60
N LYS A 397 -18.31 0.93 4.81
CA LYS A 397 -19.59 0.22 4.97
C LYS A 397 -20.71 0.90 4.18
N PRO A 398 -21.65 0.14 3.60
CA PRO A 398 -22.81 0.70 2.92
C PRO A 398 -23.61 1.61 3.87
N GLY A 399 -24.13 2.72 3.34
CA GLY A 399 -24.98 3.63 4.10
C GLY A 399 -24.23 4.62 5.01
N THR A 400 -22.90 4.57 5.06
CA THR A 400 -22.08 5.62 5.69
C THR A 400 -22.34 6.94 4.96
N ARG A 401 -23.13 7.83 5.56
CA ARG A 401 -23.30 9.23 5.13
C ARG A 401 -22.23 10.08 5.80
N VAL A 402 -21.67 11.04 5.06
CA VAL A 402 -20.85 12.09 5.69
C VAL A 402 -21.73 12.79 6.72
N ALA A 403 -21.35 12.72 8.00
CA ALA A 403 -22.05 13.43 9.05
C ALA A 403 -22.12 14.91 8.64
N ARG A 404 -23.33 15.48 8.57
CA ARG A 404 -23.46 16.93 8.56
C ARG A 404 -22.89 17.39 9.90
N GLU A 405 -21.67 17.91 9.90
CA GLU A 405 -21.21 18.75 10.99
C GLU A 405 -22.16 19.96 11.04
N LEU A 406 -23.21 19.81 11.82
CA LEU A 406 -24.02 20.93 12.26
C LEU A 406 -23.10 21.74 13.15
N GLY A 407 -22.57 22.84 12.60
CA GLY A 407 -22.04 23.92 13.40
C GLY A 407 -23.11 24.34 14.41
N ARG A 408 -22.92 23.96 15.66
CA ARG A 408 -23.46 24.67 16.80
C ARG A 408 -22.27 25.26 17.53
N ALA A 409 -21.99 26.51 17.20
CA ALA A 409 -21.47 27.43 18.18
C ALA A 409 -22.57 27.62 19.23
N GLU A 410 -22.28 27.24 20.47
CA GLU A 410 -22.69 27.94 21.68
C GLU A 410 -21.45 28.06 22.58
#